data_AF-A0A920MQY9-F1
#
_entry.id   AF-A0A920MQY9-F1
#
_cell.length_a   1.000
_cell.length_b   1.000
_cell.length_c   1.000
_cell.angle_alpha   90.00
_cell.angle_beta   90.00
_cell.angle_gamma   90.00
#
_symmetry.space_group_name_H-M   'P 1'
#
loop_
_entity.id
_entity.type
_entity.pdbx_description
1 polymer ?
#
loop_
_entity_poly.entity_id
_entity_poly.type
_entity_poly.pdbx_seq_one_letter_code
_entity_poly.pdbx_strand_id
1 'polypeptide(L)'
;MAKNRRPYYHITDFTRKISNPLGGNTFQYLMVWFFIAAWTFIDPGFFQRCAAADSKDTAKKGILIAIGFWAVFDCLTILCGLYAIGYLQNDQGLLTYPLLAINILPAGMFGIFIIGF
;
A
#
# COMPACT_ATOMS: atom_id res chain seq x y z
N MET A 1 22.35 -23.11 23.12
CA MET A 1 23.71 -22.85 22.58
C MET A 1 23.70 -21.50 21.84
N ALA A 2 24.63 -20.63 22.16
CA ALA A 2 24.68 -19.17 21.96
C ALA A 2 24.08 -18.58 20.66
N LYS A 3 22.98 -17.81 20.79
CA LYS A 3 22.42 -16.91 19.76
C LYS A 3 23.07 -15.52 19.87
N ASN A 4 24.40 -15.43 19.70
CA ASN A 4 25.09 -14.15 19.58
C ASN A 4 25.13 -13.73 18.09
N ARG A 5 23.98 -13.29 17.56
CA ARG A 5 23.88 -12.82 16.16
C ARG A 5 24.36 -11.37 16.08
N ARG A 6 25.53 -11.17 15.47
CA ARG A 6 26.14 -9.84 15.28
C ARG A 6 25.23 -8.94 14.42
N PRO A 7 25.09 -7.64 14.73
CA PRO A 7 24.13 -6.73 14.08
C PRO A 7 24.36 -6.54 12.57
N TYR A 8 25.56 -6.85 12.07
CA TYR A 8 25.94 -6.69 10.67
C TYR A 8 25.15 -7.56 9.68
N TYR A 9 24.72 -8.77 10.08
CA TYR A 9 23.99 -9.68 9.16
C TYR A 9 22.62 -9.13 8.76
N HIS A 10 21.91 -8.50 9.70
CA HIS A 10 20.59 -7.92 9.45
C HIS A 10 20.64 -6.78 8.42
N ILE A 11 21.72 -5.99 8.45
CA ILE A 11 21.91 -4.86 7.53
C ILE A 11 22.27 -5.37 6.14
N THR A 12 23.14 -6.39 6.03
CA THR A 12 23.52 -6.95 4.72
C THR A 12 22.37 -7.68 4.02
N ASP A 13 21.51 -8.37 4.78
CA ASP A 13 20.34 -9.05 4.21
C ASP A 13 19.26 -8.06 3.77
N PHE A 14 19.04 -6.99 4.54
CA PHE A 14 18.18 -5.87 4.15
C PHE A 14 18.67 -5.19 2.87
N THR A 15 19.97 -4.86 2.78
CA THR A 15 20.56 -4.22 1.60
C THR A 15 20.50 -5.10 0.36
N ARG A 16 20.75 -6.41 0.48
CA ARG A 16 20.55 -7.35 -0.65
C ARG A 16 19.11 -7.41 -1.11
N LYS A 17 18.16 -7.41 -0.17
CA LYS A 17 16.72 -7.51 -0.50
C LYS A 17 16.23 -6.28 -1.25
N ILE A 18 16.70 -5.08 -0.88
CA ILE A 18 16.34 -3.84 -1.57
C ILE A 18 17.05 -3.70 -2.93
N SER A 19 18.27 -4.23 -3.05
CA SER A 19 19.01 -4.22 -4.32
C SER A 19 18.41 -5.16 -5.39
N ASN A 20 17.52 -6.07 -5.00
CA ASN A 20 16.82 -6.94 -5.94
C ASN A 20 15.59 -6.20 -6.50
N PRO A 21 15.44 -6.06 -7.84
CA PRO A 21 14.29 -5.39 -8.44
C PRO A 21 12.94 -6.06 -8.12
N LEU A 22 12.93 -7.33 -7.70
CA LEU A 22 11.74 -8.06 -7.26
C LEU A 22 11.52 -8.02 -5.73
N GLY A 23 12.38 -7.33 -4.98
CA GLY A 23 12.29 -7.25 -3.52
C GLY A 23 12.44 -8.60 -2.80
N GLY A 24 13.00 -9.60 -3.48
CA GLY A 24 13.11 -10.98 -2.99
C GLY A 24 11.87 -11.86 -3.20
N ASN A 25 10.85 -11.38 -3.94
CA ASN A 25 9.67 -12.17 -4.31
C ASN A 25 9.83 -12.84 -5.69
N THR A 26 8.93 -13.77 -6.00
CA THR A 26 8.90 -14.43 -7.32
C THR A 26 8.33 -13.50 -8.40
N PHE A 27 8.70 -13.74 -9.65
CA PHE A 27 8.12 -13.01 -10.78
C PHE A 27 6.59 -13.20 -10.87
N GLN A 28 6.09 -14.40 -10.56
CA GLN A 28 4.65 -14.67 -10.51
C GLN A 28 3.93 -13.78 -9.49
N TYR A 29 4.54 -13.53 -8.32
CA TYR A 29 3.98 -12.62 -7.32
C TYR A 29 3.81 -11.20 -7.87
N LEU A 30 4.84 -10.70 -8.58
CA LEU A 30 4.76 -9.40 -9.25
C LEU A 30 3.64 -9.35 -10.31
N MET A 31 3.50 -10.42 -11.11
CA MET A 31 2.45 -10.52 -12.11
C MET A 31 1.04 -10.49 -11.49
N VAL A 32 0.83 -11.15 -10.35
CA VAL A 32 -0.46 -11.09 -9.64
C VAL A 32 -0.83 -9.66 -9.27
N TRP A 33 0.10 -8.91 -8.65
CA TRP A 33 -0.14 -7.50 -8.30
C TRP A 33 -0.36 -6.61 -9.52
N PHE A 34 0.37 -6.86 -10.61
CA PHE A 34 0.15 -6.16 -11.87
C PHE A 34 -1.27 -6.38 -12.40
N PHE A 35 -1.78 -7.62 -12.40
CA PHE A 35 -3.15 -7.90 -12.85
C PHE A 35 -4.22 -7.32 -11.94
N ILE A 36 -3.99 -7.29 -10.62
CA ILE A 36 -4.90 -6.62 -9.68
C ILE A 36 -4.99 -5.12 -10.00
N ALA A 37 -3.85 -4.46 -10.25
CA ALA A 37 -3.86 -3.05 -10.66
C ALA A 37 -4.53 -2.84 -12.03
N ALA A 38 -4.26 -3.73 -12.99
CA ALA A 38 -4.83 -3.69 -14.34
C ALA A 38 -6.35 -3.97 -14.38
N TRP A 39 -6.92 -4.55 -13.31
CA TRP A 39 -8.36 -4.74 -13.17
C TRP A 39 -9.15 -3.45 -13.40
N THR A 40 -8.57 -2.29 -13.10
CA THR A 40 -9.16 -0.97 -13.36
C THR A 40 -9.67 -0.82 -14.80
N PHE A 41 -9.01 -1.42 -15.79
CA PHE A 41 -9.39 -1.32 -17.21
C PHE A 41 -10.63 -2.12 -17.59
N ILE A 42 -11.02 -3.10 -16.77
CA ILE A 42 -12.22 -3.91 -17.00
C ILE A 42 -13.37 -3.49 -16.07
N ASP A 43 -13.16 -2.50 -15.20
CA ASP A 43 -14.17 -2.02 -14.28
C ASP A 43 -15.27 -1.24 -15.04
N PRO A 44 -16.53 -1.71 -15.04
CA PRO A 44 -17.62 -1.00 -15.72
C PRO A 44 -17.88 0.38 -15.11
N GLY A 45 -17.63 0.56 -13.81
CA GLY A 45 -17.78 1.83 -13.11
C GLY A 45 -16.83 2.92 -13.65
N PHE A 46 -15.60 2.55 -14.01
CA PHE A 46 -14.64 3.42 -14.66
C PHE A 46 -15.19 3.98 -15.98
N PHE A 47 -15.74 3.12 -16.84
CA PHE A 47 -16.33 3.54 -18.11
C PHE A 47 -17.58 4.39 -17.90
N GLN A 48 -18.43 4.07 -16.92
CA GLN A 48 -19.61 4.86 -16.59
C GLN A 48 -19.23 6.29 -16.17
N ARG A 49 -18.22 6.47 -15.32
CA ARG A 49 -17.74 7.79 -14.89
C ARG A 49 -17.16 8.58 -16.06
N CYS A 50 -16.43 7.92 -16.96
CA CYS A 50 -15.92 8.55 -18.17
C CYS A 50 -17.03 8.96 -19.13
N ALA A 51 -18.07 8.14 -19.28
CA ALA A 51 -19.22 8.42 -20.14
C ALA A 51 -20.15 9.51 -19.57
N ALA A 52 -20.22 9.64 -18.25
CA ALA A 52 -20.95 10.71 -17.57
C ALA A 52 -20.21 12.06 -17.58
N ALA A 53 -18.95 12.10 -18.01
CA ALA A 53 -18.20 13.34 -18.12
C ALA A 53 -18.71 14.20 -19.28
N ASP A 54 -18.77 15.51 -19.05
CA ASP A 54 -19.23 16.50 -20.04
C ASP A 54 -18.44 16.46 -21.36
N SER A 55 -17.15 16.13 -21.29
CA SER A 55 -16.31 15.98 -22.49
C SER A 55 -15.21 14.94 -22.29
N LYS A 56 -14.63 14.50 -23.42
CA LYS A 56 -13.47 13.60 -23.43
C LYS A 56 -12.26 14.20 -22.71
N ASP A 57 -12.06 15.52 -22.80
CA ASP A 57 -10.93 16.19 -22.14
C ASP A 57 -11.14 16.29 -20.63
N THR A 58 -12.38 16.50 -20.18
CA THR A 58 -12.74 16.43 -18.76
C THR A 58 -12.48 15.03 -18.20
N ALA A 59 -12.90 13.98 -18.91
CA ALA A 59 -12.63 12.59 -18.50
C ALA A 59 -11.12 12.31 -18.38
N LYS A 60 -10.31 12.70 -19.38
CA LYS A 60 -8.85 12.51 -19.37
C LYS A 60 -8.17 13.22 -18.20
N LYS A 61 -8.52 14.49 -17.96
CA LYS A 61 -7.99 15.25 -16.81
C LYS A 61 -8.39 14.62 -15.49
N GLY A 62 -9.63 14.15 -15.37
CA GLY A 62 -10.12 13.43 -14.20
C GLY A 62 -9.32 12.16 -13.90
N ILE A 63 -9.05 11.35 -14.93
CA ILE A 63 -8.20 10.15 -14.80
C ILE A 63 -6.80 10.51 -14.32
N LEU A 64 -6.17 11.53 -14.90
CA LEU A 64 -4.82 11.95 -14.51
C LEU A 64 -4.76 12.41 -13.05
N ILE A 65 -5.76 13.18 -12.61
CA ILE A 65 -5.89 13.61 -11.21
C ILE A 65 -6.09 12.39 -10.29
N ALA A 66 -6.94 11.44 -10.68
CA ALA A 66 -7.18 10.23 -9.90
C ALA A 66 -5.92 9.39 -9.72
N ILE A 67 -5.10 9.23 -10.77
CA ILE A 67 -3.79 8.56 -10.67
C ILE A 67 -2.87 9.28 -9.68
N GLY A 68 -2.88 10.61 -9.67
CA GLY A 68 -2.12 11.40 -8.70
C GLY A 68 -2.54 11.12 -7.26
N PHE A 69 -3.85 11.14 -6.97
CA PHE A 69 -4.36 10.80 -5.64
C PHE A 69 -4.07 9.35 -5.25
N TRP A 70 -4.19 8.42 -6.20
CA TRP A 70 -3.87 7.01 -5.96
C TRP A 70 -2.40 6.83 -5.55
N ALA A 71 -1.47 7.47 -6.27
CA ALA A 71 -0.05 7.43 -5.91
C ALA A 71 0.24 8.01 -4.51
N VAL A 72 -0.41 9.11 -4.15
CA VAL A 72 -0.27 9.70 -2.80
C VAL A 72 -0.80 8.74 -1.73
N PHE A 73 -1.97 8.15 -1.94
CA PHE A 73 -2.58 7.22 -1.00
C PHE A 73 -1.76 5.93 -0.82
N ASP A 74 -1.21 5.39 -1.91
CA ASP A 74 -0.30 4.24 -1.86
C ASP A 74 0.95 4.56 -1.04
N CYS A 75 1.57 5.73 -1.25
CA CYS A 75 2.70 6.18 -0.45
C CYS A 75 2.35 6.28 1.04
N LEU A 76 1.20 6.87 1.40
CA LEU A 76 0.75 6.96 2.78
C LEU A 76 0.57 5.56 3.39
N THR A 77 -0.06 4.64 2.66
CA THR A 77 -0.32 3.28 3.14
C THR A 77 0.98 2.50 3.35
N ILE A 78 1.93 2.61 2.42
CA ILE A 78 3.27 1.99 2.55
C ILE A 78 4.01 2.55 3.77
N LEU A 79 4.00 3.88 3.95
CA LEU A 79 4.65 4.51 5.10
C LEU A 79 4.05 4.05 6.43
N CYS A 80 2.72 3.99 6.54
CA CYS A 80 2.05 3.46 7.72
C CYS A 80 2.37 1.98 7.96
N GLY A 81 2.40 1.16 6.91
CA GLY A 81 2.77 -0.25 7.01
C GLY A 81 4.21 -0.44 7.50
N LEU A 82 5.16 0.32 6.94
CA LEU A 82 6.56 0.31 7.38
C LEU A 82 6.71 0.80 8.82
N TYR A 83 6.00 1.86 9.19
CA TYR A 83 5.99 2.36 10.56
C TYR A 83 5.44 1.32 11.54
N ALA A 84 4.37 0.62 11.17
CA ALA A 84 3.77 -0.43 11.99
C ALA A 84 4.69 -1.64 12.20
N ILE A 85 5.51 -2.01 11.20
CA ILE A 85 6.52 -3.08 11.35
C ILE A 85 7.50 -2.74 12.49
N GLY A 86 7.93 -1.49 12.59
CA GLY A 86 8.82 -1.03 13.67
C GLY A 86 8.13 -0.91 15.03
N TYR A 87 6.86 -0.50 15.04
CA TYR A 87 6.12 -0.16 16.26
C TYR A 87 5.38 -1.36 16.90
N LEU A 88 4.61 -2.13 16.12
CA LEU A 88 3.74 -3.20 16.63
C LEU A 88 4.40 -4.58 16.65
N GLN A 89 5.33 -4.85 15.73
CA GLN A 89 5.98 -6.16 15.55
C GLN A 89 4.97 -7.34 15.53
N ASN A 90 3.84 -7.16 14.83
CA ASN A 90 2.78 -8.17 14.70
C ASN A 90 2.99 -9.04 13.45
N ASP A 91 2.71 -10.33 13.56
CA ASP A 91 2.76 -11.31 12.46
C ASP A 91 1.50 -11.27 11.55
N GLN A 92 0.43 -10.57 11.95
CA GLN A 92 -0.84 -10.48 11.23
C GLN A 92 -0.91 -9.25 10.31
N GLY A 93 -0.37 -9.37 9.09
CA GLY A 93 -0.32 -8.28 8.11
C GLY A 93 -1.67 -7.60 7.80
N LEU A 94 -2.77 -8.36 7.81
CA LEU A 94 -4.12 -7.82 7.52
C LEU A 94 -4.61 -6.84 8.59
N LEU A 95 -4.26 -7.08 9.86
CA LEU A 95 -4.72 -6.26 10.98
C LEU A 95 -3.76 -5.12 11.32
N THR A 96 -2.61 -5.05 10.64
CA THR A 96 -1.56 -4.07 10.92
C THR A 96 -2.08 -2.63 10.90
N TYR A 97 -2.89 -2.27 9.90
CA TYR A 97 -3.35 -0.88 9.74
C TYR A 97 -4.44 -0.49 10.77
N PRO A 98 -5.50 -1.31 11.02
CA PRO A 98 -6.44 -1.06 12.12
C PRO A 98 -5.79 -1.08 13.52
N LEU A 99 -4.84 -2.00 13.75
CA LEU A 99 -4.12 -2.06 15.03
C LEU A 99 -3.21 -0.84 15.21
N LEU A 100 -2.63 -0.31 14.13
CA LEU A 100 -1.86 0.92 14.23
C LEU A 100 -2.77 2.10 14.62
N ALA A 101 -3.95 2.19 14.01
CA ALA A 101 -4.91 3.25 14.26
C ALA A 101 -5.40 3.28 15.71
N ILE A 102 -5.77 2.14 16.31
CA ILE A 102 -6.26 2.10 17.69
C ILE A 102 -5.18 2.47 18.73
N ASN A 103 -3.91 2.20 18.42
CA ASN A 103 -2.80 2.51 19.32
C ASN A 103 -2.36 3.97 19.27
N ILE A 104 -2.59 4.68 18.15
CA ILE A 104 -2.06 6.03 17.92
C ILE A 104 -3.15 7.10 17.94
N LEU A 105 -4.33 6.80 17.41
CA LEU A 105 -5.38 7.80 17.25
C LEU A 105 -6.18 7.98 18.55
N PRO A 106 -6.54 9.23 18.91
CA PRO A 106 -7.52 9.47 19.96
C PRO A 106 -8.90 8.96 19.54
N ALA A 107 -9.76 8.65 20.51
CA ALA A 107 -11.04 7.96 20.30
C ALA A 107 -11.92 8.59 19.19
N GLY A 108 -11.99 9.92 19.09
CA GLY A 108 -12.75 10.60 18.04
C GLY A 108 -12.19 10.39 16.62
N MET A 109 -10.86 10.47 16.47
CA MET A 109 -10.20 10.24 15.18
C MET A 109 -10.20 8.77 14.79
N PHE A 110 -10.10 7.87 15.77
CA PHE A 110 -10.23 6.43 15.54
C PHE A 110 -11.62 6.08 14.99
N GLY A 111 -12.69 6.70 15.53
CA GLY A 111 -14.04 6.52 15.01
C GLY A 111 -14.17 6.96 13.55
N ILE A 112 -13.64 8.13 13.20
CA ILE A 112 -13.60 8.61 11.81
C ILE A 112 -12.82 7.65 10.92
N PHE A 113 -11.68 7.15 11.40
CA PHE A 113 -10.84 6.21 10.69
C PHE A 113 -11.59 4.91 10.36
N ILE A 114 -12.27 4.28 11.33
CA ILE A 114 -12.99 3.01 11.10
C ILE A 114 -14.19 3.16 10.17
N ILE A 115 -14.83 4.33 10.12
CA ILE A 115 -15.95 4.57 9.20
C ILE A 115 -15.45 4.80 7.76
N GLY A 116 -14.28 5.43 7.62
CA GLY A 116 -13.70 5.72 6.31
C GLY A 116 -12.83 4.59 5.73
N PHE A 117 -12.41 3.65 6.56
CA PHE A 117 -11.62 2.46 6.19
C PHE A 117 -12.52 1.35 5.64
#